data_AF-A0A937QVL5-F1
#
_entry.id   AF-A0A937QVL5-F1
#
_cell.length_a   1.000
_cell.length_b   1.000
_cell.length_c   1.000
_cell.angle_alpha   90.00
_cell.angle_beta   90.00
_cell.angle_gamma   90.00
#
_symmetry.space_group_name_H-M   'P 1'
#
loop_
_entity.id
_entity.type
_entity.pdbx_description
1 polymer ?
#
loop_
_entity_poly.entity_id
_entity_poly.type
_entity_poly.pdbx_seq_one_letter_code
_entity_poly.pdbx_strand_id
1 'polypeptide(L)'
;MPWNDNDFPLKFNTELTLSELKDSVFFTNARIFLQTLVEQSKENTATARGNLNRKSVKLMFDRLTISEDYKKEILKYNKVINEEDVFVLHMPRVVCQSAGLIHKRKSKFLVPKKRHSLLSDEKAGELYAARIPRIRRGLGSAARS
;
A
#
# COMPACT_ATOMS: atom_id res chain seq x y z
N MET A 1 -14.33 20.34 10.41
CA MET A 1 -13.14 19.96 11.20
C MET A 1 -12.28 19.02 10.39
N PRO A 2 -10.95 19.19 10.37
CA PRO A 2 -10.07 18.15 9.83
C PRO A 2 -10.14 16.92 10.73
N TRP A 3 -10.21 15.72 10.15
CA TRP A 3 -10.32 14.47 10.91
C TRP A 3 -9.09 14.17 11.78
N ASN A 4 -7.97 14.88 11.57
CA ASN A 4 -6.73 14.74 12.34
C ASN A 4 -6.64 15.70 13.53
N ASP A 5 -7.74 16.39 13.85
CA ASP A 5 -7.83 17.24 15.03
C ASP A 5 -7.90 16.38 16.31
N ASN A 6 -7.29 16.85 17.39
CA ASN A 6 -7.32 16.15 18.68
C ASN A 6 -8.73 16.08 19.27
N ASP A 7 -9.61 16.99 18.84
CA ASP A 7 -11.01 17.04 19.25
C ASP A 7 -11.93 16.23 18.33
N PHE A 8 -11.39 15.58 17.29
CA PHE A 8 -12.18 14.69 16.44
C PHE A 8 -12.52 13.40 17.21
N PRO A 9 -13.78 12.92 17.18
CA PRO A 9 -14.21 11.77 17.98
C PRO A 9 -13.57 10.44 17.53
N LEU A 10 -13.00 10.41 16.32
CA LEU A 10 -12.27 9.25 15.79
C LEU A 10 -10.77 9.52 15.81
N LYS A 11 -10.03 8.72 16.59
CA LYS A 11 -8.57 8.80 16.71
C LYS A 11 -7.93 7.51 16.21
N PHE A 12 -6.74 7.64 15.62
CA PHE A 12 -5.94 6.48 15.23
C PHE A 12 -4.98 6.11 16.34
N ASN A 13 -5.07 4.86 16.79
CA ASN A 13 -4.10 4.31 17.72
C ASN A 13 -2.82 3.94 16.96
N THR A 14 -1.75 4.70 17.18
CA THR A 14 -0.42 4.44 16.60
C THR A 14 0.41 3.44 17.41
N GLU A 15 -0.05 3.09 18.61
CA GLU A 15 0.63 2.17 19.54
C GLU A 15 0.18 0.72 19.36
N LEU A 16 -0.64 0.44 18.35
CA LEU A 16 -1.03 -0.93 18.01
C LEU A 16 0.19 -1.79 17.71
N THR A 17 0.26 -2.93 18.38
CA THR A 17 1.32 -3.91 18.21
C THR A 17 1.10 -4.73 16.94
N LEU A 18 2.17 -5.38 16.46
CA LEU A 18 2.06 -6.31 15.34
C LEU A 18 1.09 -7.47 15.63
N SER A 19 1.05 -7.95 16.88
CA SER A 19 0.16 -9.06 17.28
C SER A 19 -1.32 -8.68 17.16
N GLU A 20 -1.68 -7.43 17.47
CA GLU A 20 -3.05 -6.93 17.33
C GLU A 20 -3.43 -6.69 15.85
N LEU A 21 -2.45 -6.43 15.00
CA LEU A 21 -2.65 -6.13 13.58
C LEU A 21 -2.56 -7.34 12.65
N LYS A 22 -2.02 -8.48 13.12
CA LYS A 22 -1.77 -9.68 12.30
C LYS A 22 -3.04 -10.24 11.65
N ASP A 23 -4.18 -10.11 12.34
CA ASP A 23 -5.46 -10.65 11.88
C ASP A 23 -6.11 -9.75 10.80
N SER A 24 -5.61 -8.53 10.64
CA SER A 24 -6.03 -7.65 9.56
C SER A 24 -5.32 -8.03 8.26
N VAL A 25 -5.97 -8.87 7.45
CA VAL A 25 -5.51 -9.28 6.10
C VAL A 25 -5.05 -8.10 5.25
N PHE A 26 -5.77 -6.97 5.31
CA PHE A 26 -5.39 -5.77 4.58
C PHE A 26 -4.02 -5.20 5.01
N PHE A 27 -3.74 -5.19 6.32
CA PHE A 27 -2.47 -4.70 6.86
C PHE A 27 -1.33 -5.63 6.49
N THR A 28 -1.52 -6.93 6.70
CA THR A 28 -0.54 -7.96 6.35
C THR A 28 -0.19 -7.88 4.87
N ASN A 29 -1.19 -7.79 3.99
CA ASN A 29 -0.98 -7.65 2.55
C ASN A 29 -0.33 -6.32 2.14
N ALA A 30 -0.69 -5.20 2.78
CA ALA A 30 -0.03 -3.92 2.54
C ALA A 30 1.45 -3.94 2.96
N ARG A 31 1.78 -4.61 4.07
CA ARG A 31 3.16 -4.79 4.54
C ARG A 31 3.96 -5.65 3.56
N ILE A 32 3.43 -6.81 3.16
CA ILE A 32 4.04 -7.70 2.15
C ILE A 32 4.28 -6.93 0.84
N PHE A 33 3.30 -6.14 0.40
CA PHE A 33 3.41 -5.31 -0.79
C PHE A 33 4.56 -4.30 -0.70
N LEU A 34 4.65 -3.54 0.40
CA LEU A 34 5.72 -2.55 0.59
C LEU A 34 7.10 -3.20 0.68
N GLN A 35 7.23 -4.32 1.41
CA GLN A 35 8.47 -5.09 1.51
C GLN A 35 8.91 -5.60 0.14
N THR A 36 7.99 -6.19 -0.62
CA THR A 36 8.27 -6.69 -1.97
C THR A 36 8.70 -5.55 -2.91
N LEU A 37 8.14 -4.35 -2.78
CA LEU A 37 8.62 -3.18 -3.54
C LEU A 37 10.02 -2.70 -3.14
N VAL A 38 10.39 -2.82 -1.85
CA VAL A 38 11.75 -2.51 -1.40
C VAL A 38 12.75 -3.51 -2.01
N GLU A 39 12.44 -4.80 -1.96
CA GLU A 39 13.23 -5.87 -2.60
C GLU A 39 13.37 -5.64 -4.11
N GLN A 40 12.27 -5.30 -4.78
CA GLN A 40 12.22 -5.05 -6.23
C GLN A 40 12.63 -3.61 -6.62
N SER A 41 13.26 -2.84 -5.74
CA SER A 41 13.59 -1.43 -6.00
C SER A 41 14.44 -1.18 -7.27
N LYS A 42 15.20 -2.20 -7.69
CA LYS A 42 15.99 -2.17 -8.93
C LYS A 42 15.22 -2.63 -10.18
N GLU A 43 14.10 -3.33 -10.02
CA GLU A 43 13.32 -3.87 -11.14
C GLU A 43 12.30 -2.86 -11.67
N ASN A 44 11.82 -3.09 -12.90
CA ASN A 44 10.61 -2.44 -13.36
C ASN A 44 9.43 -3.12 -12.68
N THR A 45 8.58 -2.33 -12.03
CA THR A 45 7.39 -2.83 -11.31
C THR A 45 6.10 -2.20 -11.83
N ALA A 46 6.18 -1.12 -12.61
CA ALA A 46 5.03 -0.40 -13.14
C ALA A 46 4.97 -0.42 -14.67
N THR A 47 3.76 -0.43 -15.20
CA THR A 47 3.41 -0.22 -16.60
C THR A 47 3.33 1.28 -16.93
N ALA A 48 3.28 1.60 -18.23
CA ALA A 48 3.05 2.97 -18.68
C ALA A 48 1.74 3.55 -18.10
N ARG A 49 0.66 2.76 -18.10
CA ARG A 49 -0.66 3.10 -17.54
C ARG A 49 -0.66 3.33 -16.02
N GLY A 50 0.38 2.89 -15.32
CA GLY A 50 0.50 3.08 -13.87
C GLY A 50 -0.06 1.95 -13.02
N ASN A 51 -0.34 0.79 -13.62
CA ASN A 51 -0.57 -0.46 -12.90
C ASN A 51 0.75 -1.20 -12.70
N LEU A 52 0.79 -2.13 -11.76
CA LEU A 52 1.85 -3.12 -11.61
C LEU A 52 1.97 -3.94 -12.88
N ASN A 53 3.21 -4.26 -13.26
CA ASN A 53 3.42 -5.18 -14.37
C ASN A 53 3.13 -6.63 -13.96
N ARG A 54 2.91 -7.49 -14.96
CA ARG A 54 2.53 -8.89 -14.74
C ARG A 54 3.55 -9.68 -13.92
N LYS A 55 4.85 -9.40 -14.08
CA LYS A 55 5.91 -10.08 -13.33
C LYS A 55 5.80 -9.77 -11.83
N SER A 56 5.65 -8.50 -11.48
CA SER A 56 5.43 -8.06 -10.10
C SER A 56 4.10 -8.53 -9.54
N VAL A 57 3.02 -8.51 -10.34
CA VAL A 57 1.71 -9.05 -9.91
C VAL A 57 1.83 -10.52 -9.56
N LYS A 58 2.46 -11.34 -10.41
CA LYS A 58 2.66 -12.77 -10.14
C LYS A 58 3.45 -13.00 -8.84
N LEU A 59 4.59 -12.34 -8.69
CA LEU A 59 5.41 -12.45 -7.48
C LEU A 59 4.63 -12.06 -6.21
N MET A 60 3.86 -10.99 -6.26
CA MET A 60 3.06 -10.54 -5.11
C MET A 60 1.88 -11.49 -4.85
N PHE A 61 1.20 -11.96 -5.90
CA PHE A 61 0.09 -12.90 -5.79
C PHE A 61 0.50 -14.19 -5.05
N ASP A 62 1.72 -14.68 -5.30
CA ASP A 62 2.26 -15.87 -4.63
C ASP A 62 2.57 -15.63 -3.14
N ARG A 63 2.83 -14.38 -2.75
CA ARG A 63 3.22 -13.99 -1.37
C ARG A 63 2.05 -13.49 -0.51
N LEU A 64 0.99 -12.99 -1.12
CA LEU A 64 -0.12 -12.39 -0.40
C LEU A 64 -0.85 -13.43 0.46
N THR A 65 -1.35 -12.98 1.61
CA THR A 65 -2.28 -13.73 2.42
C THR A 65 -3.67 -13.64 1.79
N ILE A 66 -4.03 -14.69 1.06
CA ILE A 66 -5.34 -14.89 0.42
C ILE A 66 -5.79 -16.33 0.61
N SER A 67 -7.10 -16.54 0.71
CA SER A 67 -7.64 -17.90 0.79
C SER A 67 -7.39 -18.67 -0.51
N GLU A 68 -7.19 -19.98 -0.39
CA GLU A 68 -6.99 -20.84 -1.55
C GLU A 68 -8.21 -20.86 -2.48
N ASP A 69 -9.42 -20.71 -1.94
CA ASP A 69 -10.63 -20.60 -2.75
C ASP A 69 -10.63 -19.32 -3.59
N TYR A 70 -10.21 -18.18 -3.01
CA TYR A 70 -10.08 -16.93 -3.76
C TYR A 70 -9.01 -17.02 -4.85
N LYS A 71 -7.87 -17.68 -4.57
CA LYS A 71 -6.86 -17.97 -5.61
C LYS A 71 -7.44 -18.79 -6.75
N LYS A 72 -8.16 -19.87 -6.43
CA LYS A 72 -8.79 -20.75 -7.42
C LYS A 72 -9.81 -20.00 -8.27
N GLU A 73 -10.62 -19.13 -7.67
CA GLU A 73 -11.57 -18.29 -8.40
C GLU A 73 -10.87 -17.37 -9.41
N ILE A 74 -9.83 -16.65 -8.97
CA ILE A 74 -9.06 -15.77 -9.87
C ILE A 74 -8.46 -16.58 -11.03
N LEU A 75 -7.83 -17.72 -10.73
CA LEU A 75 -7.19 -18.57 -11.73
C LEU A 75 -8.19 -19.24 -12.68
N LYS A 76 -9.42 -19.50 -12.22
CA LYS A 76 -10.50 -20.08 -13.03
C LYS A 76 -10.96 -19.13 -14.13
N TYR A 77 -11.07 -17.84 -13.83
CA TYR A 77 -11.61 -16.85 -14.78
C TYR A 77 -10.54 -16.06 -15.55
N ASN A 78 -9.30 -16.00 -15.04
CA ASN A 78 -8.24 -15.18 -15.63
C ASN A 78 -7.09 -16.03 -16.17
N LYS A 79 -7.01 -16.16 -17.49
CA LYS A 79 -5.87 -16.81 -18.17
C LYS A 79 -4.55 -16.05 -17.95
N VAL A 80 -4.64 -14.73 -17.79
CA VAL A 80 -3.51 -13.84 -17.51
C VAL A 80 -3.91 -12.94 -16.35
N ILE A 81 -3.16 -13.01 -15.26
CA ILE A 81 -3.44 -12.22 -14.06
C ILE A 81 -2.82 -10.82 -14.21
N ASN A 82 -3.66 -9.80 -14.19
CA ASN A 82 -3.26 -8.39 -14.08
C ASN A 82 -3.58 -7.86 -12.69
N GLU A 83 -3.13 -6.65 -12.38
CA GLU A 83 -3.35 -6.06 -11.05
C GLU A 83 -4.83 -5.91 -10.70
N GLU A 84 -5.64 -5.48 -11.66
CA GLU A 84 -7.08 -5.20 -11.49
C GLU A 84 -7.88 -6.48 -11.17
N ASP A 85 -7.35 -7.64 -11.58
CA ASP A 85 -7.95 -8.95 -11.31
C ASP A 85 -7.71 -9.41 -9.85
N VAL A 86 -6.77 -8.78 -9.14
CA VAL A 86 -6.36 -9.12 -7.78
C VAL A 86 -6.67 -7.96 -6.84
N PHE A 87 -7.92 -7.85 -6.42
CA PHE A 87 -8.39 -6.70 -5.63
C PHE A 87 -7.61 -6.51 -4.32
N VAL A 88 -7.24 -7.61 -3.66
CA VAL A 88 -6.41 -7.59 -2.44
C VAL A 88 -4.99 -7.04 -2.64
N LEU A 89 -4.54 -6.91 -3.89
CA LEU A 89 -3.28 -6.28 -4.27
C LEU A 89 -3.50 -4.85 -4.75
N HIS A 90 -4.52 -4.65 -5.59
CA HIS A 90 -4.89 -3.34 -6.12
C HIS A 90 -5.18 -2.34 -5.00
N MET A 91 -5.98 -2.74 -4.01
CA MET A 91 -6.40 -1.86 -2.92
C MET A 91 -5.22 -1.36 -2.06
N PRO A 92 -4.32 -2.23 -1.55
CA PRO A 92 -3.11 -1.77 -0.87
C PRO A 92 -2.24 -0.84 -1.73
N ARG A 93 -2.10 -1.10 -3.04
CA ARG A 93 -1.33 -0.20 -3.92
C ARG A 93 -1.96 1.20 -3.95
N VAL A 94 -3.26 1.31 -4.21
CA VAL A 94 -3.98 2.60 -4.25
C VAL A 94 -3.85 3.34 -2.93
N VAL A 95 -4.12 2.66 -1.82
CA VAL A 95 -4.09 3.27 -0.48
C VAL A 95 -2.69 3.74 -0.12
N CYS A 96 -1.67 2.89 -0.32
CA CYS A 96 -0.28 3.27 -0.08
C CYS A 96 0.19 4.44 -0.96
N GLN A 97 -0.30 4.52 -2.20
CA GLN A 97 0.02 5.63 -3.09
C GLN A 97 -0.63 6.94 -2.62
N SER A 98 -1.93 6.91 -2.29
CA SER A 98 -2.66 8.07 -1.77
C SER A 98 -2.12 8.56 -0.43
N ALA A 99 -1.62 7.63 0.40
CA ALA A 99 -0.92 7.93 1.65
C ALA A 99 0.50 8.50 1.47
N GLY A 100 1.05 8.47 0.25
CA GLY A 100 2.44 8.84 -0.01
C GLY A 100 3.46 7.89 0.64
N LEU A 101 3.08 6.62 0.85
CA LEU A 101 3.99 5.54 1.25
C LEU A 101 4.77 4.98 0.05
N ILE A 102 4.21 5.12 -1.15
CA ILE A 102 4.89 4.82 -2.41
C ILE A 102 4.75 5.99 -3.40
N HIS A 103 5.65 6.06 -4.37
CA HIS A 103 5.47 6.90 -5.55
C HIS A 103 5.88 6.16 -6.82
N LYS A 104 5.23 6.50 -7.94
CA LYS A 104 5.66 6.04 -9.26
C LYS A 104 6.77 6.93 -9.79
N ARG A 105 7.88 6.33 -10.25
CA ARG A 105 8.95 7.01 -10.98
C ARG A 105 9.24 6.21 -12.25
N LYS A 106 8.93 6.78 -13.41
CA LYS A 106 9.00 6.08 -14.72
C LYS A 106 8.25 4.74 -14.65
N SER A 107 8.94 3.62 -14.87
CA SER A 107 8.44 2.24 -14.87
C SER A 107 8.53 1.54 -13.50
N LYS A 108 8.64 2.29 -12.40
CA LYS A 108 8.85 1.72 -11.05
C LYS A 108 7.95 2.36 -10.01
N PHE A 109 7.44 1.54 -9.10
CA PHE A 109 6.95 1.97 -7.79
C PHE A 109 8.09 1.87 -6.78
N LEU A 110 8.27 2.93 -6.00
CA LEU A 110 9.34 3.03 -5.02
C LEU A 110 8.78 3.44 -3.66
N VAL A 111 9.30 2.81 -2.61
CA VAL A 111 9.09 3.22 -1.22
C VAL A 111 10.16 4.25 -0.86
N PRO A 112 9.80 5.49 -0.45
CA PRO A 112 10.78 6.50 -0.04
C PRO A 112 11.67 5.98 1.09
N LYS A 113 12.98 6.24 1.05
CA LYS A 113 13.94 5.79 2.10
C LYS A 113 13.48 6.15 3.52
N LYS A 114 12.93 7.37 3.70
CA LYS A 114 12.38 7.84 4.99
C LYS A 114 11.22 7.00 5.56
N ARG A 115 10.61 6.13 4.74
CA ARG A 115 9.50 5.23 5.12
C ARG A 115 9.97 3.80 5.36
N HIS A 116 11.24 3.46 5.06
CA HIS A 116 11.75 2.09 5.25
C HIS A 116 11.70 1.67 6.72
N SER A 117 11.98 2.59 7.64
CA SER A 117 11.91 2.34 9.07
C SER A 117 10.49 1.99 9.56
N LEU A 118 9.44 2.41 8.84
CA LEU A 118 8.05 2.06 9.17
C LEU A 118 7.70 0.60 8.88
N LEU A 119 8.56 -0.14 8.15
CA LEU A 119 8.36 -1.56 7.88
C LEU A 119 8.83 -2.46 9.04
N SER A 120 9.51 -1.87 10.05
CA SER A 120 9.86 -2.53 11.31
C SER A 120 8.61 -3.03 12.04
N ASP A 121 8.72 -4.19 12.70
CA ASP A 121 7.65 -4.76 13.53
C ASP A 121 7.25 -3.81 14.66
N GLU A 122 8.20 -3.06 15.22
CA GLU A 122 7.98 -2.08 16.29
C GLU A 122 7.10 -0.90 15.86
N LYS A 123 7.00 -0.64 14.55
CA LYS A 123 6.26 0.48 13.97
C LYS A 123 4.99 0.04 13.24
N ALA A 124 4.50 -1.15 13.54
CA ALA A 124 3.29 -1.70 12.92
C ALA A 124 2.08 -0.76 13.06
N GLY A 125 1.84 -0.21 14.26
CA GLY A 125 0.77 0.76 14.52
C GLY A 125 0.96 2.08 13.76
N GLU A 126 2.18 2.62 13.71
CA GLU A 126 2.50 3.81 12.92
C GLU A 126 2.24 3.58 11.42
N LEU A 127 2.63 2.42 10.89
CA LEU A 127 2.39 2.06 9.49
C LEU A 127 0.90 1.91 9.19
N TYR A 128 0.15 1.28 10.10
CA TYR A 128 -1.29 1.11 9.98
C TYR A 128 -2.03 2.45 10.03
N ALA A 129 -1.60 3.39 10.85
CA ALA A 129 -2.17 4.75 10.87
C ALA A 129 -1.76 5.55 9.63
N ALA A 130 -0.51 5.41 9.15
CA ALA A 130 0.03 6.16 8.03
C ALA A 130 -0.65 5.86 6.68
N ARG A 131 -1.39 4.75 6.55
CA ARG A 131 -2.14 4.39 5.34
C ARG A 131 -3.30 5.35 5.03
N ILE A 132 -3.72 6.15 6.00
CA ILE A 132 -4.83 7.08 5.81
C ILE A 132 -4.28 8.37 5.20
N PRO A 133 -4.75 8.78 4.02
CA PRO A 133 -4.26 9.98 3.36
C PRO A 133 -4.41 11.18 4.28
N ARG A 134 -3.29 11.72 4.76
CA ARG A 134 -3.29 13.07 5.32
C ARG A 134 -3.68 13.99 4.18
N ILE A 135 -4.90 14.54 4.21
CA ILE A 135 -5.30 15.60 3.28
C ILE A 135 -4.28 16.72 3.47
N ARG A 136 -3.31 16.80 2.55
CA ARG A 136 -2.38 17.93 2.53
C ARG A 136 -3.24 19.14 2.22
N ARG A 137 -3.30 20.11 3.14
CA ARG A 137 -3.84 21.43 2.85
C ARG A 137 -3.08 21.99 1.65
N GLY A 138 -3.72 21.97 0.50
CA GLY A 138 -3.24 22.57 -0.74
C GLY A 138 -4.27 23.58 -1.20
N LEU A 139 -4.34 24.72 -0.51
CA LEU A 139 -4.91 25.98 -0.98
C LEU A 139 -4.27 27.08 -0.13
N GLY A 140 -3.20 27.67 -0.64
CA GLY A 140 -2.46 28.70 0.07
C GLY A 140 -1.08 28.97 -0.53
N SER A 141 -1.03 29.38 -1.80
CA SER A 141 -0.05 30.31 -2.38
C SER A 141 -0.10 30.25 -3.91
N ALA A 142 -1.21 30.71 -4.47
CA ALA A 142 -1.27 31.21 -5.84
C ALA A 142 -1.97 32.57 -5.79
N ALA A 143 -1.34 33.51 -5.09
CA ALA A 143 -1.66 34.93 -5.13
C ALA A 143 -0.44 35.69 -4.59
N ARG A 144 0.40 36.15 -5.51
CA ARG A 144 1.11 37.43 -5.48
C ARG A 144 1.90 37.53 -6.79
N SER A 145 1.20 38.11 -7.76
CA SER A 145 1.72 39.10 -8.71
C SER A 145 2.73 40.05 -8.06
#